data_AF-A0A9P9D405-F1
#
_entry.id   AF-A0A9P9D405-F1
#
_cell.length_a   1.000
_cell.length_b   1.000
_cell.length_c   1.000
_cell.angle_alpha   90.00
_cell.angle_beta   90.00
_cell.angle_gamma   90.00
#
_symmetry.space_group_name_H-M   'P 1'
#
loop_
_entity.id
_entity.type
_entity.pdbx_description
1 polymer ?
#
loop_
_entity_poly.entity_id
_entity_poly.type
_entity_poly.pdbx_seq_one_letter_code
_entity_poly.pdbx_strand_id
1 'polypeptide(L)'
;MWSLDGYEKLKNFGFSIYACIDTYSRAIIWIYVGRGNMTALSSLKQFLRTVSYSGVRPLFTRSDHGIETPLWAGAQAILAEL
;
A
#
# COMPACT_ATOMS: atom_id res chain seq x y z
N MET A 1 -12.29 3.29 -3.10
CA MET A 1 -11.47 3.83 -2.00
C MET A 1 -10.52 2.72 -1.60
N TRP A 2 -9.24 3.02 -1.41
CA TRP A 2 -8.26 1.96 -1.13
C TRP A 2 -7.93 1.93 0.36
N SER A 3 -7.96 0.74 0.95
CA SER A 3 -7.52 0.52 2.33
C SER A 3 -6.22 -0.25 2.32
N LEU A 4 -5.21 0.29 2.99
CA LEU A 4 -3.90 -0.32 3.12
C LEU A 4 -3.72 -0.80 4.54
N ASP A 5 -3.21 -2.03 4.69
CA ASP A 5 -2.98 -2.63 5.99
C ASP A 5 -1.75 -3.56 5.97
N GLY A 6 -1.09 -3.65 7.13
CA GLY A 6 0.10 -4.45 7.39
C GLY A 6 -0.22 -5.59 8.35
N TYR A 7 0.06 -6.82 7.93
CA TYR A 7 -0.10 -8.00 8.76
C TYR A 7 1.26 -8.45 9.33
N GLU A 8 1.44 -8.20 10.63
CA GLU A 8 2.69 -8.45 11.35
C GLU A 8 2.74 -9.78 12.13
N LYS A 9 1.67 -10.59 12.16
CA LYS A 9 1.68 -11.83 12.98
C LYS A 9 2.76 -12.84 12.57
N LEU A 10 3.22 -12.76 11.31
CA LEU A 10 4.28 -13.62 10.77
C LEU A 10 5.69 -13.03 10.94
N LYS A 11 5.82 -11.87 11.60
CA LYS A 11 7.10 -11.18 11.81
C LYS A 11 8.09 -12.05 12.58
N ASN A 12 7.59 -12.90 13.50
CA ASN A 12 8.40 -13.88 14.22
C ASN A 12 9.04 -14.95 13.31
N PHE A 13 8.45 -15.18 12.12
CA PHE A 13 9.00 -16.05 11.08
C PHE A 13 9.83 -15.28 10.05
N GLY A 14 10.03 -13.97 10.23
CA GLY A 14 10.78 -13.10 9.32
C GLY A 14 9.99 -12.56 8.14
N PHE A 15 8.66 -12.78 8.11
CA PHE A 15 7.80 -12.32 7.03
C PHE A 15 6.82 -11.25 7.53
N SER A 16 6.70 -10.17 6.77
CA SER A 16 5.67 -9.16 6.93
C SER A 16 4.87 -9.10 5.64
N ILE A 17 3.54 -9.08 5.78
CA ILE A 17 2.63 -8.98 4.64
C ILE A 17 2.05 -7.58 4.63
N TYR A 18 2.02 -6.95 3.47
CA TYR A 18 1.34 -5.69 3.25
C TYR A 18 0.39 -5.84 2.09
N ALA A 19 -0.83 -5.35 2.25
CA ALA A 19 -1.86 -5.49 1.24
C ALA A 19 -2.63 -4.19 1.08
N CYS A 20 -3.16 -4.01 -0.12
CA CYS A 20 -4.15 -3.00 -0.40
C CYS A 20 -5.40 -3.66 -0.97
N ILE A 21 -6.54 -3.27 -0.42
CA ILE A 21 -7.85 -3.74 -0.84
C ILE A 21 -8.71 -2.57 -1.28
N ASP A 22 -9.59 -2.81 -2.25
CA ASP A 22 -10.68 -1.89 -2.53
C ASP A 22 -11.76 -2.08 -1.46
N THR A 23 -12.12 -0.99 -0.76
CA THR A 23 -13.06 -1.07 0.36
C THR A 23 -14.49 -1.41 -0.06
N TYR A 24 -14.84 -1.15 -1.33
CA TYR A 24 -16.18 -1.43 -1.85
C TYR A 24 -16.32 -2.89 -2.28
N SER A 25 -15.50 -3.34 -3.23
CA SER A 25 -15.55 -4.69 -3.79
C SER A 25 -14.88 -5.75 -2.91
N ARG A 26 -14.07 -5.33 -1.92
CA ARG A 26 -13.17 -6.21 -1.14
C ARG A 26 -12.15 -6.95 -2.00
N ALA A 27 -11.96 -6.54 -3.25
CA ALA A 27 -10.94 -7.08 -4.13
C ALA A 27 -9.54 -6.69 -3.64
N ILE A 28 -8.61 -7.64 -3.72
CA ILE A 28 -7.20 -7.38 -3.45
C ILE A 28 -6.61 -6.67 -4.67
N ILE A 29 -6.08 -5.48 -4.43
CA ILE A 29 -5.45 -4.66 -5.47
C ILE A 29 -3.99 -5.09 -5.63
N TRP A 30 -3.29 -5.25 -4.50
CA TRP A 30 -1.94 -5.78 -4.47
C TRP A 30 -1.62 -6.39 -3.11
N ILE A 31 -0.67 -7.33 -3.11
CA ILE A 31 -0.05 -7.91 -1.92
C ILE A 31 1.47 -7.87 -2.10
N TYR A 32 2.16 -7.58 -1.01
CA TYR A 32 3.60 -7.71 -0.86
C TYR A 32 3.90 -8.60 0.33
N VAL A 33 4.84 -9.52 0.16
CA VAL A 33 5.36 -10.37 1.23
C VAL A 33 6.87 -10.21 1.22
N GLY A 34 7.43 -9.78 2.34
CA GLY A 34 8.87 -9.57 2.45
C GLY A 34 9.34 -9.35 3.88
N ARG A 35 10.62 -9.03 4.06
CA ARG A 35 11.20 -8.72 5.37
C ARG A 35 10.84 -7.29 5.80
N GLY A 36 10.51 -7.10 7.07
CA GLY A 36 9.92 -5.86 7.61
C GLY A 36 10.77 -4.58 7.54
N ASN A 37 12.07 -4.64 7.24
CA ASN A 37 12.93 -3.43 7.21
C ASN A 37 12.71 -2.52 5.99
N MET A 38 11.98 -2.96 4.96
CA MET A 38 11.73 -2.19 3.74
C MET A 38 10.25 -1.97 3.45
N THR A 39 9.40 -2.06 4.47
CA THR A 39 7.94 -1.95 4.31
C THR A 39 7.53 -0.67 3.57
N ALA A 40 7.96 0.49 4.04
CA ALA A 40 7.54 1.78 3.49
C ALA A 40 7.84 1.90 1.99
N LEU A 41 9.05 1.47 1.60
CA LEU A 41 9.50 1.47 0.21
C LEU A 41 8.74 0.43 -0.63
N SER A 42 8.46 -0.74 -0.05
CA SER A 42 7.75 -1.83 -0.73
C SER A 42 6.30 -1.45 -1.00
N SER A 43 5.61 -0.86 -0.01
CA SER A 43 4.25 -0.34 -0.16
C SER A 43 4.17 0.77 -1.20
N LEU A 44 5.11 1.73 -1.18
CA LEU A 44 5.21 2.76 -2.22
C LEU A 44 5.40 2.16 -3.62
N LYS A 45 6.32 1.21 -3.76
CA LYS A 45 6.60 0.56 -5.04
C LYS A 45 5.36 -0.16 -5.59
N GLN A 46 4.63 -0.88 -4.74
CA GLN A 46 3.40 -1.54 -5.17
C GLN A 46 2.28 -0.57 -5.50
N PHE A 47 2.15 0.52 -4.75
CA PHE A 47 1.21 1.60 -5.08
C PHE A 47 1.49 2.17 -6.47
N LEU A 48 2.71 2.63 -6.73
CA LEU A 48 3.10 3.21 -8.02
C LEU A 48 2.93 2.21 -9.18
N ARG A 49 3.32 0.95 -8.95
CA ARG A 49 3.17 -0.10 -9.96
C ARG A 49 1.71 -0.36 -10.29
N THR A 50 0.84 -0.35 -9.28
CA THR A 50 -0.60 -0.52 -9.46
C THR A 50 -1.18 0.63 -10.26
N VAL A 51 -0.87 1.88 -9.90
CA VAL A 51 -1.37 3.06 -10.63
C VAL A 51 -0.88 3.04 -12.08
N SER A 52 0.39 2.69 -12.30
CA SER A 52 0.96 2.59 -13.65
C SER A 52 0.33 1.48 -14.49
N TYR A 53 -0.05 0.35 -13.88
CA TYR A 53 -0.63 -0.79 -14.58
C TYR A 53 -2.12 -0.60 -14.85
N SER A 54 -2.88 -0.11 -13.87
CA SER A 54 -4.33 0.07 -13.98
C SER A 54 -4.70 1.36 -14.70
N GLY A 55 -3.80 2.36 -14.74
CA GLY A 55 -4.12 3.73 -15.15
C GLY A 55 -5.09 4.44 -14.20
N VAL A 56 -5.42 3.82 -13.07
CA VAL A 56 -6.40 4.32 -12.10
C VAL A 56 -5.69 4.65 -10.80
N ARG A 57 -5.98 5.85 -10.28
CA ARG A 57 -5.53 6.31 -8.96
C ARG A 57 -6.69 6.40 -7.97
N PRO A 58 -6.48 6.08 -6.68
CA PRO A 58 -7.51 6.29 -5.68
C PRO A 58 -7.66 7.79 -5.37
N LEU A 59 -8.91 8.26 -5.35
CA LEU A 59 -9.24 9.59 -4.80
C LEU A 59 -9.05 9.64 -3.28
N PHE A 60 -9.49 8.57 -2.60
CA PHE A 60 -9.41 8.45 -1.16
C PHE A 60 -8.71 7.14 -0.79
N THR A 61 -7.80 7.27 0.16
CA THR A 61 -7.04 6.18 0.76
C THR A 61 -7.22 6.21 2.27
N ARG A 62 -7.19 5.04 2.88
CA ARG A 62 -7.20 4.87 4.33
C ARG A 62 -6.10 3.92 4.73
N SER A 63 -5.34 4.30 5.73
CA SER A 63 -4.42 3.42 6.43
C SER A 63 -4.36 3.87 7.88
N ASP A 64 -3.79 2.99 8.70
CA ASP A 64 -3.39 3.37 10.04
C ASP A 64 -2.16 4.30 9.99
N HIS A 65 -1.88 4.96 11.11
CA HIS A 65 -0.76 5.89 11.25
C HIS A 65 0.59 5.15 11.39
N GLY A 66 0.86 4.23 10.47
CA GLY A 66 2.11 3.47 10.39
C GLY A 66 3.23 4.27 9.72
N ILE A 67 4.49 3.93 10.04
CA ILE A 67 5.70 4.54 9.46
C ILE A 67 5.82 4.33 7.94
N GLU A 68 5.09 3.36 7.42
CA GLU A 68 5.00 3.00 6.00
C GLU A 68 4.06 3.86 5.18
N THR A 69 3.22 4.64 5.85
CA THR A 69 2.15 5.46 5.27
C THR A 69 2.63 6.72 4.53
N PRO A 70 3.57 7.51 5.06
CA PRO A 70 3.86 8.84 4.53
C PRO A 70 4.36 8.85 3.07
N LEU A 71 5.13 7.82 2.68
CA LEU A 71 5.75 7.77 1.35
C LEU A 71 4.75 7.65 0.22
N TRP A 72 3.80 6.71 0.33
CA TRP A 72 2.78 6.53 -0.71
C TRP A 72 1.70 7.60 -0.64
N ALA A 73 1.42 8.17 0.55
CA ALA A 73 0.53 9.32 0.68
C ALA A 73 1.09 10.54 -0.08
N GLY A 74 2.39 10.81 0.05
CA GLY A 74 3.07 11.85 -0.74
C GLY A 74 2.99 11.57 -2.24
N ALA A 75 3.22 10.33 -2.67
CA ALA A 75 3.08 9.95 -4.08
C ALA A 75 1.65 10.14 -4.61
N GLN A 76 0.62 9.83 -3.81
CA GLN A 76 -0.77 10.06 -4.17
C GLN A 76 -1.10 11.55 -4.32
N ALA A 77 -0.56 12.40 -3.46
CA ALA A 77 -0.73 13.85 -3.54
C ALA A 77 -0.09 14.41 -4.82
N ILE A 78 1.15 14.02 -5.14
CA ILE A 78 1.84 14.44 -6.37
C ILE A 78 1.08 13.98 -7.61
N LEU A 79 0.63 12.72 -7.64
CA LEU A 79 -0.21 12.19 -8.73
C LEU A 79 -1.58 12.86 -8.82
N ALA A 80 -1.99 13.65 -7.82
CA ALA A 80 -3.21 14.43 -7.86
C ALA A 80 -3.10 15.77 -8.54
N GLU A 81 -1.88 16.29 -8.67
CA GLU A 81 -1.56 17.57 -9.29
C GLU A 81 -1.22 17.43 -10.79
N LEU A 82 -1.08 16.20 -11.28
CA LEU A 82 -0.91 15.85 -12.70
C LEU A 82 -2.26 15.60 -13.39
#